data_AF-A0A6I4TWU0-F1
#
_entry.id   AF-A0A6I4TWU0-F1
#
_cell.length_a   1.000
_cell.length_b   1.000
_cell.length_c   1.000
_cell.angle_alpha   90.00
_cell.angle_beta   90.00
_cell.angle_gamma   90.00
#
_symmetry.space_group_name_H-M   'P 1'
#
loop_
_entity.id
_entity.type
_entity.pdbx_description
1 polymer ?
#
loop_
_entity_poly.entity_id
_entity_poly.type
_entity_poly.pdbx_seq_one_letter_code
_entity_poly.pdbx_strand_id
1 'polypeptide(L)'
;MTRIHRHIHDPVFPEGVAKARKSVLVDFDGECLEVRYYRTLWHRLHDDANAVKRRQTSALIVRHGQHVGSLEFTEYQVATFTDSREFFMEMDNHSQAAYGLARVICESWNDVNEISNYGDIVEMNRAWMSLRFYKRGCFSAAANALIDKLFDGGGIFILKAFPLEYEGDVTKENAKTFLRRQSAMKRHYKRVFGVASFPGMHGGDGWMYSMPKRLIGFVPNPSEGNNFDYDSILFG
;
A
#
# COMPACT_ATOMS: atom_id res chain seq x y z
N MET A 1 29.52 10.02 -9.52
CA MET A 1 28.15 9.70 -9.09
C MET A 1 28.21 9.10 -7.69
N THR A 2 27.91 9.91 -6.68
CA THR A 2 27.91 9.50 -5.27
C THR A 2 26.76 8.53 -5.05
N ARG A 3 27.06 7.31 -4.59
CA ARG A 3 26.07 6.27 -4.32
C ARG A 3 25.37 6.66 -3.02
N ILE A 4 24.13 7.17 -3.11
CA ILE A 4 23.29 7.50 -1.95
C ILE A 4 23.26 6.26 -1.05
N HIS A 5 23.78 6.40 0.17
CA HIS A 5 23.78 5.34 1.16
C HIS A 5 22.33 5.12 1.58
N ARG A 6 21.87 3.89 1.36
CA ARG A 6 20.50 3.51 1.68
C ARG A 6 20.39 3.31 3.18
N HIS A 7 19.67 4.18 3.88
CA HIS A 7 19.04 3.78 5.15
C HIS A 7 17.84 2.88 4.81
N ILE A 8 18.11 1.65 4.34
CA ILE A 8 17.10 0.59 4.32
C ILE A 8 16.98 0.17 5.78
N HIS A 9 16.00 0.72 6.48
CA HIS A 9 15.55 0.06 7.69
C HIS A 9 14.79 -1.18 7.25
N ASP A 10 15.44 -2.34 7.39
CA ASP A 10 14.73 -3.60 7.37
C ASP A 10 13.59 -3.51 8.39
N PRO A 11 12.42 -4.11 8.12
CA PRO A 11 11.36 -4.13 9.11
C PRO A 11 11.92 -4.74 10.40
N VAL A 12 11.96 -3.93 11.45
CA VAL A 12 12.42 -4.37 12.76
C VAL A 12 11.32 -5.23 13.35
N PHE A 13 11.51 -6.54 13.33
CA PHE A 13 10.66 -7.42 14.12
C PHE A 13 11.08 -7.22 15.57
N PRO A 14 10.18 -6.79 16.47
CA PRO A 14 10.54 -6.64 17.87
C PRO A 14 11.07 -7.98 18.38
N GLU A 15 12.37 -8.04 18.66
CA GLU A 15 12.96 -9.16 19.38
C GLU A 15 12.30 -9.20 20.76
N GLY A 16 11.60 -10.28 21.08
CA GLY A 16 11.04 -10.47 22.43
C GLY A 16 9.53 -10.68 22.52
N VAL A 17 8.75 -10.56 21.44
CA VAL A 17 7.38 -11.11 21.43
C VAL A 17 7.31 -12.18 20.37
N ALA A 18 7.46 -13.43 20.80
CA ALA A 18 7.27 -14.64 20.00
C ALA A 18 5.81 -14.82 19.55
N LYS A 19 5.20 -13.82 18.91
CA LYS A 19 3.98 -14.04 18.13
C LYS A 19 4.38 -14.88 16.93
N ALA A 20 3.68 -15.99 16.72
CA ALA A 20 4.00 -17.02 15.75
C ALA A 20 4.34 -16.41 14.38
N ARG A 21 5.61 -16.44 14.01
CA ARG A 21 6.08 -16.08 12.67
C ARG A 21 5.39 -17.04 11.70
N LYS A 22 4.61 -16.48 10.78
CA LYS A 22 3.97 -17.26 9.72
C LYS A 22 4.85 -17.18 8.47
N SER A 23 4.86 -18.23 7.68
CA SER A 23 5.55 -18.26 6.40
C SER A 23 4.62 -18.71 5.28
N VAL A 24 4.90 -18.22 4.08
CA VAL A 24 4.36 -18.73 2.83
C VAL A 24 5.55 -19.21 2.02
N LEU A 25 5.51 -20.48 1.60
CA LEU A 25 6.48 -21.01 0.64
C LEU A 25 5.96 -20.73 -0.76
N VAL A 26 6.83 -20.23 -1.62
CA VAL A 26 6.50 -19.84 -2.99
C VAL A 26 7.45 -20.54 -3.93
N ASP A 27 6.94 -21.50 -4.68
CA ASP A 27 7.68 -22.15 -5.74
C ASP A 27 7.77 -21.20 -6.94
N PHE A 28 9.00 -20.89 -7.36
CA PHE A 28 9.28 -19.96 -8.44
C PHE A 28 10.53 -20.38 -9.21
N ASP A 29 10.37 -20.72 -10.49
CA ASP A 29 11.48 -21.05 -11.40
C ASP A 29 12.38 -22.20 -10.89
N GLY A 30 11.77 -23.23 -10.29
CA GLY A 30 12.48 -24.37 -9.72
C GLY A 30 13.14 -24.10 -8.36
N GLU A 31 12.93 -22.91 -7.78
CA GLU A 31 13.41 -22.54 -6.46
C GLU A 31 12.25 -22.29 -5.49
N CYS A 32 12.49 -22.50 -4.20
CA CYS A 32 11.54 -22.15 -3.15
C CYS A 32 11.96 -20.82 -2.51
N LEU A 33 11.09 -19.82 -2.58
CA LEU A 33 11.18 -18.59 -1.79
C LEU A 33 10.39 -18.78 -0.50
N GLU A 34 10.89 -18.24 0.61
CA GLU A 34 10.17 -18.20 1.88
C GLU A 34 9.77 -16.76 2.18
N VAL A 35 8.47 -16.47 2.25
CA VAL A 35 7.95 -15.17 2.67
C VAL A 35 7.55 -15.27 4.13
N ARG A 36 8.40 -14.77 5.03
CA ARG A 36 8.12 -14.71 6.47
C ARG A 36 7.39 -13.43 6.78
N TYR A 37 6.27 -13.49 7.49
CA TYR A 37 5.52 -12.29 7.82
C TYR A 37 5.02 -12.27 9.27
N TYR A 38 4.82 -11.05 9.73
CA TYR A 38 4.17 -10.70 10.99
C TYR A 38 3.02 -9.75 10.70
N ARG A 39 1.89 -9.95 11.39
CA ARG A 39 0.71 -9.10 11.28
C ARG A 39 0.33 -8.62 12.67
N THR A 40 0.14 -7.32 12.84
CA THR A 40 -0.30 -6.74 14.11
C THR A 40 -1.73 -7.15 14.41
N LEU A 41 -2.17 -6.87 15.65
CA LEU A 41 -3.60 -6.89 15.95
C LEU A 41 -4.26 -5.68 15.27
N TRP A 42 -5.59 -5.69 15.23
CA TRP A 42 -6.34 -4.49 14.90
C TRP A 42 -6.21 -3.48 16.03
N HIS A 43 -5.85 -2.26 15.66
CA HIS A 43 -5.77 -1.10 16.54
C HIS A 43 -6.72 -0.04 16.01
N ARG A 44 -7.44 0.66 16.89
CA ARG A 44 -8.15 1.88 16.48
C ARG A 44 -7.10 2.95 16.18
N LEU A 45 -7.38 3.84 15.23
CA LEU A 45 -6.47 4.97 14.99
C LEU A 45 -6.52 5.97 16.15
N HIS A 46 -7.70 6.16 16.75
CA HIS A 46 -7.89 6.95 17.96
C HIS A 46 -8.72 6.19 19.00
N ASP A 47 -8.41 6.38 20.29
CA ASP A 47 -9.07 5.65 21.39
C ASP A 47 -10.56 5.99 21.52
N ASP A 48 -10.91 7.24 21.22
CA ASP A 48 -12.28 7.78 21.33
C ASP A 48 -13.10 7.60 20.04
N ALA A 49 -12.45 7.25 18.92
CA ALA A 49 -13.11 7.05 17.63
C ALA A 49 -13.34 5.57 17.35
N ASN A 50 -14.45 5.26 16.69
CA ASN A 50 -14.76 3.90 16.22
C ASN A 50 -14.79 3.78 14.70
N ALA A 51 -14.43 4.85 13.97
CA ALA A 51 -14.64 4.91 12.53
C ALA A 51 -13.57 4.12 11.76
N VAL A 52 -12.30 4.08 12.19
CA VAL A 52 -11.25 3.35 11.48
C VAL A 52 -10.40 2.49 12.42
N LYS A 53 -10.27 1.21 12.07
CA LYS A 53 -9.26 0.30 12.62
C LYS A 53 -8.17 0.05 11.60
N ARG A 54 -6.96 -0.14 12.08
CA ARG A 54 -5.76 -0.41 11.31
C ARG A 54 -5.06 -1.67 11.79
N ARG A 55 -4.48 -2.43 10.87
CA ARG A 55 -3.43 -3.40 11.17
C ARG A 55 -2.32 -3.33 10.12
N GLN A 56 -1.11 -3.67 10.51
CA GLN A 56 0.04 -3.71 9.61
C GLN A 56 0.52 -5.14 9.42
N THR A 57 0.96 -5.44 8.20
CA THR A 57 1.69 -6.67 7.87
C THR A 57 3.08 -6.30 7.39
N SER A 58 4.11 -6.80 8.05
CA SER A 58 5.51 -6.69 7.61
C SER A 58 6.02 -8.06 7.19
N ALA A 59 6.62 -8.15 6.01
CA ALA A 59 7.13 -9.41 5.46
C ALA A 59 8.57 -9.29 4.97
N LEU A 60 9.34 -10.35 5.20
CA LEU A 60 10.66 -10.61 4.65
C LEU A 60 10.55 -11.65 3.54
N ILE A 61 11.17 -11.37 2.41
CA ILE A 61 11.41 -12.32 1.33
C ILE A 61 12.78 -12.93 1.58
N VAL A 62 12.81 -14.23 1.87
CA VAL A 62 14.00 -15.00 2.18
C VAL A 62 14.26 -16.01 1.06
N ARG A 63 15.50 -16.06 0.59
CA ARG A 63 15.97 -17.02 -0.41
C ARG A 63 17.25 -17.67 0.09
N HIS A 64 17.25 -18.99 0.19
CA HIS A 64 18.38 -19.78 0.71
C HIS A 64 18.90 -19.26 2.06
N GLY A 65 17.99 -18.91 2.96
CA GLY A 65 18.31 -18.35 4.29
C GLY A 65 18.74 -16.88 4.29
N GLN A 66 18.96 -16.27 3.13
CA GLN A 66 19.32 -14.85 3.01
C GLN A 66 18.06 -13.99 2.84
N HIS A 67 17.98 -12.88 3.57
CA HIS A 67 16.97 -11.85 3.34
C HIS A 67 17.29 -11.05 2.07
N VAL A 68 16.36 -11.04 1.11
CA VAL A 68 16.57 -10.47 -0.22
C VAL A 68 15.59 -9.36 -0.59
N GLY A 69 14.56 -9.13 0.22
CA GLY A 69 13.58 -8.06 0.02
C GLY A 69 12.54 -8.00 1.13
N SER A 70 11.75 -6.95 1.16
CA SER A 70 10.68 -6.77 2.15
C SER A 70 9.43 -6.17 1.53
N LEU A 71 8.30 -6.44 2.17
CA LEU A 71 7.00 -5.88 1.86
C LEU A 71 6.35 -5.36 3.14
N GLU A 72 5.62 -4.26 3.03
CA GLU A 72 4.79 -3.73 4.10
C GLU A 72 3.41 -3.38 3.55
N PHE A 73 2.38 -3.89 4.23
CA PHE A 73 0.99 -3.59 3.95
C PHE A 73 0.34 -2.95 5.18
N THR A 74 -0.52 -1.97 4.96
CA THR A 74 -1.51 -1.52 5.95
C THR A 74 -2.88 -1.96 5.50
N GLU A 75 -3.72 -2.38 6.44
CA GLU A 75 -5.13 -2.60 6.20
C GLU A 75 -5.94 -1.66 7.06
N TYR A 76 -6.96 -1.06 6.46
CA TYR A 76 -7.90 -0.17 7.12
C TYR A 76 -9.29 -0.78 7.04
N GLN A 77 -9.86 -1.06 8.20
CA GLN A 77 -11.25 -1.45 8.35
C GLN A 77 -12.03 -0.22 8.76
N VAL A 78 -12.89 0.25 7.87
CA VAL A 78 -13.78 1.38 8.12
C VAL A 78 -15.08 0.84 8.71
N ALA A 79 -15.60 1.46 9.76
CA ALA A 79 -16.85 1.07 10.36
C ALA A 79 -18.02 1.39 9.42
N THR A 80 -19.11 0.63 9.56
CA THR A 80 -20.33 0.90 8.82
C THR A 80 -20.85 2.29 9.19
N PHE A 81 -21.34 3.03 8.19
CA PHE A 81 -21.89 4.38 8.32
C PHE A 81 -20.86 5.50 8.59
N THR A 82 -19.56 5.21 8.62
CA THR A 82 -18.53 6.26 8.59
C THR A 82 -18.57 6.94 7.22
N ASP A 83 -18.83 8.24 7.19
CA ASP A 83 -18.80 9.00 5.94
C ASP A 83 -17.35 9.38 5.55
N SER A 84 -17.18 9.93 4.34
CA SER A 84 -15.87 10.36 3.86
C SER A 84 -15.21 11.44 4.72
N ARG A 85 -15.98 12.28 5.43
CA ARG A 85 -15.44 13.34 6.31
C ARG A 85 -14.86 12.74 7.57
N GLU A 86 -15.61 11.90 8.27
CA GLU A 86 -15.15 11.19 9.46
C GLU A 86 -13.93 10.33 9.16
N PHE A 87 -13.97 9.56 8.07
CA PHE A 87 -12.83 8.76 7.60
C PHE A 87 -11.60 9.64 7.33
N PHE A 88 -11.77 10.76 6.63
CA PHE A 88 -10.67 11.65 6.30
C PHE A 88 -10.03 12.25 7.55
N MET A 89 -10.82 12.79 8.47
CA MET A 89 -10.30 13.37 9.73
C MET A 89 -9.54 12.34 10.56
N GLU A 90 -10.05 11.11 10.67
CA GLU A 90 -9.39 10.06 11.45
C GLU A 90 -8.05 9.64 10.84
N MET A 91 -7.98 9.59 9.51
CA MET A 91 -6.76 9.24 8.78
C MET A 91 -5.72 10.38 8.78
N ASP A 92 -6.16 11.63 8.67
CA ASP A 92 -5.31 12.83 8.70
C ASP A 92 -4.56 12.95 10.02
N ASN A 93 -5.28 12.78 11.13
CA ASN A 93 -4.71 12.86 12.48
C ASN A 93 -3.68 11.77 12.79
N HIS A 94 -3.68 10.66 12.04
CA HIS A 94 -2.79 9.52 12.32
C HIS A 94 -1.38 9.69 11.71
N SER A 95 -1.28 10.00 10.41
CA SER A 95 0.02 10.21 9.76
C SER A 95 -0.12 10.86 8.38
N GLN A 96 0.94 11.50 7.90
CA GLN A 96 1.00 12.07 6.54
C GLN A 96 0.72 11.05 5.42
N ALA A 97 1.12 9.78 5.63
CA ALA A 97 0.85 8.72 4.67
C ALA A 97 -0.64 8.35 4.64
N ALA A 98 -1.25 8.20 5.81
CA ALA A 98 -2.69 7.94 5.95
C ALA A 98 -3.53 9.11 5.42
N TYR A 99 -3.16 10.36 5.70
CA TYR A 99 -3.71 11.55 5.06
C TYR A 99 -3.70 11.44 3.53
N GLY A 100 -2.54 11.11 2.96
CA GLY A 100 -2.36 11.00 1.51
C GLY A 100 -3.27 9.93 0.89
N LEU A 101 -3.42 8.79 1.55
CA LEU A 101 -4.35 7.74 1.13
C LEU A 101 -5.81 8.20 1.23
N ALA A 102 -6.19 8.78 2.37
CA ALA A 102 -7.57 9.21 2.61
C ALA A 102 -8.01 10.27 1.63
N ARG A 103 -7.13 11.24 1.34
CA ARG A 103 -7.34 12.27 0.33
C ARG A 103 -7.67 11.66 -1.05
N VAL A 104 -6.87 10.69 -1.49
CA VAL A 104 -7.09 10.01 -2.77
C VAL A 104 -8.44 9.30 -2.79
N ILE A 105 -8.80 8.64 -1.70
CA ILE A 105 -10.08 7.92 -1.60
C ILE A 105 -11.25 8.90 -1.64
N CYS A 106 -11.25 9.93 -0.79
CA CYS A 106 -12.37 10.88 -0.69
C CYS A 106 -12.55 11.73 -1.96
N GLU A 107 -11.49 11.97 -2.73
CA GLU A 107 -11.60 12.66 -4.04
C GLU A 107 -12.01 11.73 -5.18
N SER A 108 -11.85 10.41 -5.01
CA SER A 108 -12.10 9.42 -6.07
C SER A 108 -13.46 8.73 -5.98
N TRP A 109 -14.09 8.73 -4.80
CA TRP A 109 -15.43 8.15 -4.55
C TRP A 109 -16.29 9.17 -3.83
N ASN A 110 -17.63 9.13 -4.01
CA ASN A 110 -18.48 10.14 -3.36
C ASN A 110 -18.51 9.92 -1.86
N ASP A 111 -18.50 8.65 -1.46
CA ASP A 111 -18.51 8.21 -0.08
C ASP A 111 -17.55 7.02 0.10
N VAL A 112 -16.80 6.99 1.20
CA VAL A 112 -15.88 5.89 1.53
C VAL A 112 -16.61 4.55 1.63
N ASN A 113 -17.89 4.54 1.99
CA ASN A 113 -18.72 3.33 2.05
C ASN A 113 -18.94 2.68 0.68
N GLU A 114 -18.73 3.40 -0.43
CA GLU A 114 -18.77 2.81 -1.77
C GLU A 114 -17.70 1.71 -1.95
N ILE A 115 -16.59 1.80 -1.21
CA ILE A 115 -15.50 0.81 -1.23
C ILE A 115 -15.45 -0.03 0.05
N SER A 116 -15.63 0.57 1.23
CA SER A 116 -15.40 -0.10 2.51
C SER A 116 -16.47 -1.12 2.87
N ASN A 117 -17.69 -0.98 2.35
CA ASN A 117 -18.77 -1.96 2.53
C ASN A 117 -18.44 -3.33 1.93
N TYR A 118 -17.45 -3.41 1.04
CA TYR A 118 -17.05 -4.64 0.34
C TYR A 118 -15.78 -5.29 0.90
N GLY A 119 -15.19 -4.71 1.94
CA GLY A 119 -14.04 -5.26 2.65
C GLY A 119 -13.01 -4.21 3.04
N ASP A 120 -11.94 -4.68 3.69
CA ASP A 120 -10.86 -3.81 4.15
C ASP A 120 -10.14 -3.12 2.96
N ILE A 121 -9.74 -1.87 3.17
CA ILE A 121 -8.86 -1.13 2.25
C ILE A 121 -7.43 -1.56 2.55
N VAL A 122 -6.74 -2.11 1.56
CA VAL A 122 -5.36 -2.60 1.70
C VAL A 122 -4.41 -1.67 0.97
N GLU A 123 -3.46 -1.08 1.68
CA GLU A 123 -2.40 -0.24 1.16
C GLU A 123 -1.07 -1.00 1.16
N MET A 124 -0.32 -1.02 0.05
CA MET A 124 1.08 -1.43 0.06
C MET A 124 1.98 -0.21 0.26
N ASN A 125 2.43 0.03 1.50
CA ASN A 125 3.20 1.22 1.87
C ASN A 125 4.62 1.17 1.33
N ARG A 126 5.29 0.03 1.50
CA ARG A 126 6.72 -0.12 1.24
C ARG A 126 6.99 -1.47 0.60
N ALA A 127 7.86 -1.46 -0.39
CA ALA A 127 8.31 -2.66 -1.05
C ALA A 127 9.73 -2.44 -1.57
N TRP A 128 10.64 -3.38 -1.29
CA TRP A 128 11.96 -3.36 -1.88
C TRP A 128 12.49 -4.77 -2.10
N MET A 129 13.40 -4.90 -3.06
CA MET A 129 14.15 -6.12 -3.31
C MET A 129 15.57 -5.79 -3.74
N SER A 130 16.52 -6.59 -3.29
CA SER A 130 17.90 -6.51 -3.74
C SER A 130 17.98 -6.78 -5.24
N LEU A 131 18.70 -5.92 -5.96
CA LEU A 131 18.82 -5.98 -7.43
C LEU A 131 19.36 -7.32 -7.94
N ARG A 132 20.17 -8.01 -7.12
CA ARG A 132 20.71 -9.35 -7.45
C ARG A 132 19.59 -10.40 -7.57
N PHE A 133 18.51 -10.21 -6.83
CA PHE A 133 17.39 -11.16 -6.71
C PHE A 133 16.10 -10.68 -7.39
N TYR A 134 16.06 -9.44 -7.88
CA TYR A 134 14.94 -8.91 -8.65
C TYR A 134 14.71 -9.66 -9.98
N LYS A 135 15.74 -10.31 -10.52
CA LYS A 135 15.65 -10.99 -11.81
C LYS A 135 14.54 -12.05 -11.81
N ARG A 136 13.91 -12.20 -12.98
CA ARG A 136 12.88 -13.19 -13.32
C ARG A 136 11.50 -13.01 -12.69
N GLY A 137 11.30 -12.15 -11.69
CA GLY A 137 9.96 -11.95 -11.10
C GLY A 137 9.80 -12.56 -9.70
N CYS A 138 10.90 -12.82 -9.00
CA CYS A 138 10.87 -13.26 -7.59
C CYS A 138 10.03 -12.31 -6.72
N PHE A 139 10.17 -10.99 -6.93
CA PHE A 139 9.37 -9.98 -6.22
C PHE A 139 7.87 -10.17 -6.45
N SER A 140 7.47 -10.28 -7.71
CA SER A 140 6.06 -10.46 -8.08
C SER A 140 5.48 -11.76 -7.52
N ALA A 141 6.23 -12.86 -7.59
CA ALA A 141 5.78 -14.14 -7.07
C ALA A 141 5.59 -14.10 -5.55
N ALA A 142 6.58 -13.58 -4.82
CA ALA A 142 6.50 -13.44 -3.36
C ALA A 142 5.38 -12.49 -2.92
N ALA A 143 5.23 -11.34 -3.58
CA ALA A 143 4.22 -10.36 -3.24
C ALA A 143 2.81 -10.86 -3.55
N ASN A 144 2.57 -11.44 -4.73
CA ASN A 144 1.26 -11.99 -5.09
C ASN A 144 0.88 -13.15 -4.19
N ALA A 145 1.79 -14.08 -3.89
CA ALA A 145 1.50 -15.17 -2.96
C ALA A 145 1.10 -14.68 -1.56
N LEU A 146 1.70 -13.59 -1.09
CA LEU A 146 1.34 -12.99 0.18
C LEU A 146 0.00 -12.25 0.12
N ILE A 147 -0.26 -11.52 -0.98
CA ILE A 147 -1.53 -10.83 -1.22
C ILE A 147 -2.67 -11.85 -1.28
N ASP A 148 -2.53 -12.89 -2.10
CA ASP A 148 -3.52 -13.97 -2.23
C ASP A 148 -3.72 -14.68 -0.88
N LYS A 149 -2.66 -14.88 -0.09
CA LYS A 149 -2.79 -15.53 1.22
C LYS A 149 -3.55 -14.69 2.25
N LEU A 150 -3.34 -13.37 2.24
CA LEU A 150 -3.79 -12.49 3.33
C LEU A 150 -5.05 -11.69 3.01
N PHE A 151 -5.30 -11.45 1.72
CA PHE A 151 -6.28 -10.47 1.24
C PHE A 151 -7.23 -11.05 0.17
N ASP A 152 -7.35 -12.38 0.02
CA ASP A 152 -8.30 -13.03 -0.90
C ASP A 152 -9.77 -12.57 -0.68
N GLY A 153 -10.09 -12.17 0.55
CA GLY A 153 -11.37 -11.60 0.95
C GLY A 153 -11.41 -10.07 1.08
N GLY A 154 -10.35 -9.36 0.67
CA GLY A 154 -10.24 -7.91 0.83
C GLY A 154 -11.20 -7.10 -0.05
N GLY A 155 -11.31 -5.81 0.26
CA GLY A 155 -12.06 -4.81 -0.51
C GLY A 155 -11.22 -4.30 -1.67
N ILE A 156 -10.48 -3.20 -1.47
CA ILE A 156 -9.66 -2.56 -2.51
C ILE A 156 -8.17 -2.67 -2.17
N PHE A 157 -7.32 -2.82 -3.19
CA PHE A 157 -5.87 -2.77 -3.05
C PHE A 157 -5.32 -1.48 -3.66
N ILE A 158 -4.58 -0.69 -2.88
CA ILE A 158 -4.05 0.62 -3.25
C ILE A 158 -2.54 0.63 -3.01
N LEU A 159 -1.80 1.32 -3.88
CA LEU A 159 -0.37 1.56 -3.70
C LEU A 159 0.03 2.89 -4.30
N LYS A 160 1.19 3.40 -3.89
CA LYS A 160 1.84 4.55 -4.53
C LYS A 160 3.13 4.11 -5.21
N ALA A 161 3.24 4.37 -6.51
CA ALA A 161 4.46 4.15 -7.28
C ALA A 161 5.50 5.24 -6.95
N PHE A 162 6.12 5.15 -5.77
CA PHE A 162 7.11 6.10 -5.30
C PHE A 162 8.48 5.44 -5.16
N PRO A 163 9.51 5.85 -5.93
CA PRO A 163 10.84 5.27 -5.79
C PRO A 163 11.48 5.74 -4.48
N LEU A 164 11.73 4.79 -3.57
CA LEU A 164 12.19 5.05 -2.19
C LEU A 164 13.47 5.89 -2.12
N GLU A 165 14.33 5.85 -3.15
CA GLU A 165 15.55 6.66 -3.19
C GLU A 165 15.34 8.17 -3.33
N TYR A 166 14.07 8.63 -3.47
CA TYR A 166 13.70 10.05 -3.48
C TYR A 166 12.81 10.44 -2.28
N GLU A 167 12.64 9.56 -1.29
CA GLU A 167 11.85 9.86 -0.11
C GLU A 167 12.47 11.06 0.63
N GLY A 168 11.74 12.17 0.73
CA GLY A 168 12.21 13.42 1.35
C GLY A 168 13.02 14.37 0.44
N ASP A 169 13.44 13.93 -0.75
CA ASP A 169 14.52 14.60 -1.51
C ASP A 169 14.20 14.82 -3.02
N VAL A 170 12.97 15.19 -3.39
CA VAL A 170 12.67 15.58 -4.78
C VAL A 170 13.01 17.06 -4.99
N THR A 171 14.08 17.33 -5.73
CA THR A 171 14.53 18.69 -6.07
C THR A 171 14.31 18.98 -7.55
N LYS A 172 14.42 20.24 -7.97
CA LYS A 172 14.28 20.63 -9.38
C LYS A 172 15.28 19.90 -10.29
N GLU A 173 16.47 19.62 -9.77
CA GLU A 173 17.56 18.96 -10.50
C GLU A 173 17.28 17.47 -10.76
N ASN A 174 16.61 16.79 -9.82
CA ASN A 174 16.38 15.35 -9.89
C ASN A 174 14.95 14.95 -10.33
N ALA A 175 14.02 15.91 -10.42
CA ALA A 175 12.62 15.72 -10.78
C ALA A 175 12.42 14.89 -12.07
N LYS A 176 13.20 15.16 -13.13
CA LYS A 176 13.11 14.39 -14.39
C LYS A 176 13.45 12.91 -14.20
N THR A 177 14.45 12.61 -13.35
CA THR A 177 14.85 11.23 -13.08
C THR A 177 13.83 10.53 -12.20
N PHE A 178 13.29 11.23 -11.21
CA PHE A 178 12.17 10.77 -10.38
C PHE A 178 10.97 10.36 -11.25
N LEU A 179 10.46 11.25 -12.11
CA LEU A 179 9.30 10.99 -12.97
C LEU A 179 9.52 9.80 -13.91
N ARG A 180 10.74 9.65 -14.45
CA ARG A 180 11.10 8.50 -15.29
C ARG A 180 11.02 7.19 -14.50
N ARG A 181 11.51 7.17 -13.26
CA ARG A 181 11.52 5.98 -12.41
C ARG A 181 10.12 5.65 -11.88
N GLN A 182 9.36 6.65 -11.43
CA GLN A 182 7.95 6.51 -11.09
C GLN A 182 7.16 5.90 -12.25
N SER A 183 7.33 6.41 -13.48
CA SER A 183 6.69 5.85 -14.67
C SER A 183 7.07 4.38 -14.92
N ALA A 184 8.32 4.01 -14.67
CA ALA A 184 8.77 2.62 -14.77
C ALA A 184 8.14 1.72 -13.69
N MET A 185 8.04 2.22 -12.45
CA MET A 185 7.35 1.53 -11.34
C MET A 185 5.86 1.35 -11.64
N LYS A 186 5.16 2.39 -12.13
CA LYS A 186 3.75 2.28 -12.53
C LYS A 186 3.52 1.17 -13.56
N ARG A 187 4.37 1.10 -14.60
CA ARG A 187 4.31 0.01 -15.59
C ARG A 187 4.60 -1.36 -14.99
N HIS A 188 5.55 -1.44 -14.08
CA HIS A 188 5.88 -2.69 -13.38
C HIS A 188 4.72 -3.16 -12.51
N TYR A 189 4.17 -2.30 -11.65
CA TYR A 189 3.06 -2.61 -10.78
C TYR A 189 1.77 -2.94 -11.54
N LYS A 190 1.46 -2.21 -12.62
CA LYS A 190 0.36 -2.57 -13.50
C LYS A 190 0.46 -4.01 -14.02
N ARG A 191 1.67 -4.43 -14.42
CA ARG A 191 1.91 -5.79 -14.94
C ARG A 191 1.83 -6.85 -13.83
N VAL A 192 2.39 -6.55 -12.66
CA VAL A 192 2.58 -7.53 -11.58
C VAL A 192 1.32 -7.70 -10.72
N PHE A 193 0.70 -6.59 -10.34
CA PHE A 193 -0.43 -6.54 -9.41
C PHE A 193 -1.77 -6.28 -10.10
N GLY A 194 -1.77 -6.07 -11.42
CA GLY A 194 -3.01 -5.74 -12.15
C GLY A 194 -3.60 -4.37 -11.78
N VAL A 195 -2.82 -3.49 -11.15
CA VAL A 195 -3.29 -2.16 -10.73
C VAL A 195 -3.38 -1.17 -11.89
N ALA A 196 -4.41 -0.33 -11.87
CA ALA A 196 -4.57 0.82 -12.74
C ALA A 196 -4.13 2.10 -12.02
N SER A 197 -3.77 3.15 -12.77
CA SER A 197 -3.57 4.47 -12.16
C SER A 197 -4.93 5.03 -11.75
N PHE A 198 -4.96 5.75 -10.63
CA PHE A 198 -6.09 6.64 -10.36
C PHE A 198 -6.23 7.66 -11.49
N PRO A 199 -7.44 8.19 -11.72
CA PRO A 199 -7.64 9.22 -12.73
C PRO A 199 -7.13 10.59 -12.22
N GLY A 200 -7.02 11.58 -13.10
CA GLY A 200 -6.56 12.93 -12.74
C GLY A 200 -5.17 13.01 -12.10
N MET A 201 -5.02 13.95 -11.15
CA MET A 201 -3.73 14.29 -10.52
C MET A 201 -3.16 13.17 -9.66
N HIS A 202 -3.99 12.39 -8.98
CA HIS A 202 -3.55 11.28 -8.12
C HIS A 202 -2.81 10.21 -8.93
N GLY A 203 -3.30 9.92 -10.13
CA GLY A 203 -2.60 9.09 -11.09
C GLY A 203 -1.24 9.67 -11.48
N GLY A 204 -1.16 10.98 -11.70
CA GLY A 204 0.09 11.72 -11.93
C GLY A 204 1.09 11.55 -10.79
N ASP A 205 0.62 11.64 -9.55
CA ASP A 205 1.42 11.47 -8.32
C ASP A 205 1.82 10.02 -8.03
N GLY A 206 1.37 9.09 -8.87
CA GLY A 206 1.75 7.69 -8.84
C GLY A 206 0.82 6.79 -8.04
N TRP A 207 -0.33 7.29 -7.57
CA TRP A 207 -1.33 6.44 -6.93
C TRP A 207 -1.95 5.46 -7.92
N MET A 208 -2.12 4.23 -7.47
CA MET A 208 -2.67 3.13 -8.26
C MET A 208 -3.60 2.28 -7.40
N TYR A 209 -4.58 1.64 -8.03
CA TYR A 209 -5.53 0.75 -7.36
C TYR A 209 -5.84 -0.48 -8.19
N SER A 210 -6.31 -1.53 -7.54
CA SER A 210 -7.00 -2.66 -8.17
C SER A 210 -8.16 -3.09 -7.30
N MET A 211 -9.22 -3.56 -7.96
CA MET A 211 -10.36 -4.19 -7.31
C MET A 211 -10.34 -5.70 -7.59
N PRO A 212 -10.65 -6.55 -6.59
CA PRO A 212 -10.92 -7.96 -6.81
C PRO A 212 -11.98 -8.15 -7.90
N LYS A 213 -11.81 -9.17 -8.75
CA LYS A 213 -12.72 -9.43 -9.87
C LYS A 213 -14.18 -9.53 -9.45
N ARG A 214 -14.45 -10.07 -8.24
CA ARG A 214 -15.79 -10.22 -7.67
C ARG A 214 -16.51 -8.88 -7.40
N LEU A 215 -15.78 -7.77 -7.27
CA LEU A 215 -16.32 -6.44 -6.98
C LEU A 215 -16.52 -5.59 -8.25
N ILE A 216 -16.03 -6.05 -9.40
CA ILE A 216 -16.20 -5.35 -10.69
C ILE A 216 -17.70 -5.31 -11.01
N GLY A 217 -18.26 -4.10 -11.13
CA GLY A 217 -19.68 -3.87 -11.38
C GLY A 217 -20.52 -3.60 -10.12
N PHE A 218 -19.98 -3.86 -8.93
CA PHE A 218 -20.61 -3.51 -7.65
C PHE A 218 -20.03 -2.23 -7.05
N VAL A 219 -18.72 -2.06 -7.19
CA VAL A 219 -18.00 -0.85 -6.76
C VAL A 219 -17.84 0.07 -7.97
N PRO A 220 -18.27 1.35 -7.88
CA PRO A 220 -18.04 2.30 -8.96
C PRO A 220 -16.54 2.51 -9.16
N ASN A 221 -16.15 2.69 -10.44
CA ASN A 221 -14.78 3.07 -10.75
C ASN A 221 -14.50 4.46 -10.15
N PRO A 222 -13.26 4.72 -9.70
CA PRO A 222 -12.89 6.05 -9.22
C PRO A 222 -13.11 7.10 -10.31
N SER A 223 -13.68 8.23 -9.94
CA SER A 223 -13.97 9.37 -10.82
C SER A 223 -12.84 10.42 -10.78
N GLU A 224 -12.79 11.29 -11.80
CA GLU A 224 -11.99 12.51 -11.70
C GLU A 224 -12.73 13.54 -10.86
N GLY A 225 -12.25 13.76 -9.64
CA GLY A 225 -12.54 14.98 -8.88
C GLY A 225 -13.97 15.11 -8.43
N ASN A 226 -14.34 14.32 -7.41
CA ASN A 226 -15.38 14.80 -6.52
C ASN A 226 -14.85 16.06 -5.82
N ASN A 227 -15.62 17.15 -5.86
CA ASN A 227 -15.33 18.37 -5.10
C ASN A 227 -15.53 18.09 -3.61
N PHE A 228 -14.61 17.31 -3.04
CA PHE A 228 -14.55 17.10 -1.61
C PHE A 228 -14.02 18.40 -1.00
N ASP A 229 -14.90 19.14 -0.34
CA ASP A 229 -14.60 20.46 0.22
C ASP A 229 -13.83 20.33 1.53
N TYR A 230 -12.51 20.22 1.43
CA TYR A 230 -11.61 20.15 2.57
C TYR A 230 -11.64 21.41 3.44
N ASP A 231 -11.89 22.57 2.85
CA ASP A 231 -11.87 23.85 3.56
C ASP A 231 -13.05 23.92 4.54
N SER A 232 -14.20 23.35 4.17
CA SER A 232 -15.35 23.23 5.08
C SER A 232 -15.10 22.32 6.29
N ILE A 233 -14.13 21.41 6.21
CA ILE A 233 -13.81 20.42 7.26
C ILE A 233 -12.77 20.98 8.23
N LEU A 234 -11.75 21.66 7.71
CA LEU A 234 -10.64 22.17 8.52
C LEU A 234 -10.98 23.44 9.30
N PHE A 235 -12.00 24.20 8.88
CA PHE A 235 -12.30 25.52 9.43
C PHE A 235 -13.72 25.68 10.01
N GLY A 236 -14.49 24.60 10.14
CA GLY A 236 -15.84 24.60 10.72
C GLY A 236 -15.93 23.80 12.00
#